data_AF-A0A0R3S710-F1
#
_entry.id   AF-A0A0R3S710-F1
#
_cell.length_a   1.000
_cell.length_b   1.000
_cell.length_c   1.000
_cell.angle_alpha   90.00
_cell.angle_beta   90.00
_cell.angle_gamma   90.00
#
_symmetry.space_group_name_H-M   'P 1'
#
loop_
_entity.id
_entity.type
_entity.pdbx_description
1 polymer ?
#
loop_
_entity_poly.entity_id
_entity_poly.type
_entity_poly.pdbx_seq_one_letter_code
_entity_poly.pdbx_strand_id
1 'polypeptide(L)'
;MIDKPNVLIRVHKDGTILYSVRISLVLSCPMHLQYYPMDIQTCLIDLASYAYTTDDIEYVWESKDPVQLKEGLHSSLPSFQLSNVTTTFCTSKTNTGTYSCLRTVLELRRQFSYYLLQLYVPSSMLVMVSWVSFWLDRTAIPARVTLGVTTLLTMTTQASGINAKLPPVSYTKAIDVWIGACLTFIFGALLEFAWVTYMSSRNHTRSLFFFPFHLSLK
;
A
#
# COMPACT_ATOMS: atom_id res chain seq x y z
N MET A 1 17.76 -10.86 36.14
CA MET A 1 18.09 -9.57 35.53
C MET A 1 19.52 -9.65 35.02
N ILE A 2 19.78 -9.35 33.75
CA ILE A 2 21.15 -9.20 33.24
C ILE A 2 21.47 -7.71 33.40
N ASP A 3 22.30 -7.36 34.38
CA ASP A 3 22.59 -5.96 34.78
C ASP A 3 23.80 -5.36 34.05
N LYS A 4 24.24 -5.96 32.94
CA LYS A 4 25.40 -5.47 32.17
C LYS A 4 24.98 -5.11 30.74
N PRO A 5 25.50 -4.01 30.18
CA PRO A 5 25.26 -3.68 28.78
C PRO A 5 25.81 -4.80 27.88
N ASN A 6 25.07 -5.15 26.83
CA ASN A 6 25.43 -6.19 25.87
C ASN A 6 26.54 -5.69 24.93
N VAL A 7 27.74 -5.54 25.49
CA VAL A 7 28.95 -5.03 24.84
C VAL A 7 30.09 -6.02 25.07
N LEU A 8 30.86 -6.28 24.02
CA LEU A 8 32.08 -7.08 24.04
C LEU A 8 33.22 -6.25 23.45
N ILE A 9 34.33 -6.19 24.18
CA ILE A 9 35.59 -5.62 23.71
C ILE A 9 36.66 -6.71 23.81
N ARG A 10 37.39 -6.96 22.72
CA ARG A 10 38.52 -7.89 22.69
C ARG A 10 39.74 -7.17 22.10
N VAL A 11 40.83 -7.16 22.86
CA VAL A 11 42.12 -6.61 22.43
C VAL A 11 43.01 -7.79 22.03
N HIS A 12 43.48 -7.77 20.79
CA HIS A 12 44.39 -8.76 20.25
C HIS A 12 45.85 -8.40 20.56
N LYS A 13 46.77 -9.37 20.43
CA LYS A 13 48.19 -9.20 20.79
C LYS A 13 48.92 -8.17 19.91
N ASP A 14 48.44 -7.96 18.70
CA ASP A 14 48.92 -6.99 17.70
C ASP A 14 48.37 -5.57 17.93
N GLY A 15 47.49 -5.38 18.92
CA GLY A 15 46.84 -4.11 19.20
C GLY A 15 45.50 -3.90 18.49
N THR A 16 45.06 -4.85 17.66
CA THR A 16 43.75 -4.77 17.00
C THR A 16 42.62 -4.89 18.03
N ILE A 17 41.59 -4.04 17.91
CA ILE A 17 40.45 -4.01 18.83
C ILE A 17 39.19 -4.48 18.10
N LEU A 18 38.55 -5.52 18.63
CA LEU A 18 37.21 -5.93 18.22
C LEU A 18 36.19 -5.35 19.20
N TYR A 19 35.26 -4.55 18.67
CA TYR A 19 34.13 -4.00 19.41
C TYR A 19 32.81 -4.57 18.88
N SER A 20 31.98 -5.13 19.76
CA SER A 20 30.68 -5.70 19.38
C SER A 20 29.61 -5.28 20.38
N VAL A 21 28.47 -4.82 19.88
CA VAL A 21 27.36 -4.31 20.69
C VAL A 21 26.03 -4.68 20.04
N ARG A 22 25.03 -4.97 20.88
CA ARG A 22 23.65 -5.14 20.41
C ARG A 22 22.89 -3.82 20.51
N ILE A 23 22.37 -3.35 19.38
CA ILE A 23 21.63 -2.09 19.29
C ILE A 23 20.24 -2.36 18.68
N SER A 24 19.22 -1.65 19.18
CA SER A 24 17.91 -1.54 18.55
C SER A 24 17.77 -0.14 17.97
N LEU A 25 17.43 -0.03 16.68
CA LEU A 25 17.36 1.23 15.97
C LEU A 25 15.94 1.49 15.45
N VAL A 26 15.55 2.76 15.47
CA VAL A 26 14.39 3.26 14.73
C VAL A 26 14.92 4.24 13.69
N LEU A 27 14.80 3.89 12.42
CA LEU A 27 15.39 4.64 11.31
C LEU A 27 14.29 5.27 10.46
N SER A 28 14.59 6.42 9.87
CA SER A 28 13.73 7.03 8.86
C SER A 28 13.92 6.31 7.53
N CYS A 29 12.83 5.83 6.94
CA CYS A 29 12.84 5.22 5.61
C CYS A 29 11.83 5.96 4.70
N PRO A 30 12.29 6.80 3.77
CA PRO A 30 11.40 7.48 2.84
C PRO A 30 10.83 6.45 1.86
N MET A 31 9.53 6.19 1.96
CA MET A 31 8.84 5.20 1.13
C MET A 31 8.14 5.85 -0.08
N HIS A 32 8.15 5.14 -1.19
CA HIS A 32 7.51 5.53 -2.45
C HIS A 32 6.34 4.56 -2.74
N LEU A 33 5.11 5.05 -2.60
CA LEU A 33 3.89 4.23 -2.58
C LEU A 33 3.12 4.22 -3.92
N GLN A 34 3.72 4.66 -5.03
CA GLN A 34 3.04 4.75 -6.33
C GLN A 34 2.46 3.40 -6.76
N TYR A 35 3.18 2.30 -6.50
CA TYR A 35 2.76 0.95 -6.86
C TYR A 35 2.10 0.17 -5.71
N TYR A 36 1.69 0.85 -4.63
CA TYR A 36 1.07 0.17 -3.49
C TYR A 36 -0.17 -0.66 -3.92
N PRO A 37 -0.32 -1.92 -3.46
CA PRO A 37 0.53 -2.65 -2.50
C PRO A 37 1.62 -3.55 -3.12
N MET A 38 1.84 -3.46 -4.44
CA MET A 38 2.88 -4.21 -5.15
C MET A 38 4.18 -3.40 -5.24
N ASP A 39 4.55 -2.76 -4.13
CA ASP A 39 5.71 -1.89 -4.00
C ASP A 39 6.94 -2.62 -3.45
N ILE A 40 8.10 -2.11 -3.83
CA ILE A 40 9.41 -2.44 -3.26
C ILE A 40 9.96 -1.17 -2.64
N GLN A 41 10.36 -1.25 -1.38
CA GLN A 41 10.89 -0.14 -0.60
C GLN A 41 12.37 -0.32 -0.35
N THR A 42 13.14 0.75 -0.47
CA THR A 42 14.58 0.76 -0.18
C THR A 42 14.82 1.55 1.08
N CYS A 43 15.21 0.87 2.16
CA CYS A 43 15.53 1.50 3.43
C CYS A 43 17.04 1.52 3.66
N LEU A 44 17.53 2.63 4.19
CA LEU A 44 18.96 2.87 4.37
C LEU A 44 19.33 2.85 5.85
N ILE A 45 20.50 2.28 6.15
CA ILE A 45 21.14 2.38 7.46
C ILE A 45 22.49 3.05 7.24
N ASP A 46 22.62 4.28 7.72
CA ASP A 46 23.84 5.07 7.61
C ASP A 46 24.59 5.05 8.94
N LEU A 47 25.90 4.78 8.88
CA LEU A 47 26.81 4.80 10.02
C LEU A 47 27.97 5.73 9.68
N ALA A 48 28.16 6.75 10.51
CA ALA A 48 29.23 7.73 10.35
C ALA A 48 29.73 8.22 11.71
N SER A 49 30.92 8.80 11.70
CA SER A 49 31.46 9.54 12.84
C SER A 49 30.77 10.90 12.91
N TYR A 50 30.46 11.35 14.13
CA TYR A 50 29.87 12.66 14.34
C TYR A 50 30.93 13.78 14.42
N ALA A 51 32.04 13.53 15.11
CA ALA A 51 33.04 14.55 15.44
C ALA A 51 34.28 14.50 14.54
N TYR A 52 34.77 13.29 14.25
CA TYR A 52 36.02 13.07 13.53
C TYR A 52 35.82 13.07 12.02
N THR A 53 36.69 13.79 11.32
CA THR A 53 36.70 13.87 9.85
C THR A 53 37.47 12.70 9.23
N THR A 54 37.49 12.62 7.90
CA THR A 54 38.27 11.63 7.16
C THR A 54 39.78 11.68 7.44
N ASP A 55 40.29 12.80 7.96
CA ASP A 55 41.71 12.94 8.30
C ASP A 55 42.05 12.16 9.59
N ASP A 56 41.05 11.90 10.45
CA ASP A 56 41.20 11.21 11.74
C ASP A 56 40.65 9.77 11.70
N ILE A 57 39.52 9.55 11.00
CA ILE A 57 38.85 8.25 10.96
C ILE A 57 38.27 7.94 9.58
N GLU A 58 38.53 6.72 9.11
CA GLU A 58 37.94 6.15 7.91
C GLU A 58 37.20 4.86 8.24
N TYR A 59 35.96 4.74 7.77
CA TYR A 59 35.16 3.53 7.93
C TYR A 59 35.19 2.71 6.65
N VAL A 60 35.52 1.42 6.79
CA VAL A 60 35.57 0.48 5.68
C VAL A 60 34.75 -0.76 6.05
N TRP A 61 33.96 -1.26 5.11
CA TRP A 61 33.26 -2.53 5.27
C TRP A 61 34.25 -3.70 5.34
N GLU A 62 33.92 -4.71 6.13
CA GLU A 62 34.69 -5.96 6.10
C GLU A 62 34.67 -6.56 4.69
N SER A 63 35.82 -7.09 4.27
CA SER A 63 36.03 -7.62 2.92
C SER A 63 35.12 -8.80 2.58
N LYS A 64 34.74 -9.58 3.60
CA LYS A 64 33.91 -10.76 3.48
C LYS A 64 32.69 -10.65 4.38
N ASP A 65 31.51 -10.86 3.79
CA ASP A 65 30.22 -10.90 4.49
C ASP A 65 30.01 -9.73 5.48
N PRO A 66 30.09 -8.46 5.02
CA PRO A 66 30.04 -7.28 5.89
C PRO A 66 28.72 -7.12 6.65
N VAL A 67 27.63 -7.68 6.10
CA VAL A 67 26.31 -7.71 6.74
C VAL A 67 25.82 -9.14 6.74
N GLN A 68 25.63 -9.69 7.94
CA GLN A 68 25.12 -11.03 8.15
C GLN A 68 23.69 -10.95 8.68
N LEU A 69 22.81 -11.75 8.08
CA LEU A 69 21.40 -11.83 8.48
C LEU A 69 21.22 -13.02 9.42
N LYS A 70 20.50 -12.81 10.52
CA LYS A 70 20.17 -13.89 11.45
C LYS A 70 19.18 -14.86 10.77
N GLU A 71 19.43 -16.16 10.92
CA GLU A 71 18.47 -17.19 10.52
C GLU A 71 17.09 -16.94 11.17
N GLY A 72 16.03 -16.99 10.35
CA GLY A 72 14.66 -16.69 10.79
C GLY A 72 14.29 -15.21 10.82
N LEU A 73 15.14 -14.30 10.34
CA LEU A 73 14.76 -12.88 10.19
C LEU A 73 13.50 -12.72 9.31
N HIS A 74 13.38 -13.52 8.25
CA HIS A 74 12.20 -13.53 7.38
C HIS A 74 10.91 -13.85 8.14
N SER A 75 10.95 -14.77 9.12
CA SER A 75 9.79 -15.11 9.95
C SER A 75 9.36 -13.98 10.88
N SER A 76 10.27 -13.05 11.19
CA SER A 76 10.00 -11.89 12.04
C SER A 76 9.42 -10.69 11.28
N LEU A 77 9.40 -10.75 9.94
CA LEU A 77 8.89 -9.70 9.04
C LEU A 77 7.64 -10.22 8.29
N PRO A 78 6.45 -10.24 8.90
CA PRO A 78 5.25 -10.82 8.27
C PRO A 78 4.72 -10.00 7.09
N SER A 79 4.90 -8.67 7.10
CA SER A 79 4.34 -7.76 6.09
C SER A 79 5.27 -7.51 4.90
N PHE A 80 6.56 -7.80 5.05
CA PHE A 80 7.60 -7.54 4.06
C PHE A 80 8.57 -8.70 3.97
N GLN A 81 9.03 -8.99 2.77
CA GLN A 81 10.15 -9.87 2.54
C GLN A 81 11.40 -9.03 2.28
N LEU A 82 12.46 -9.27 3.04
CA LEU A 82 13.78 -8.76 2.71
C LEU A 82 14.25 -9.49 1.44
N SER A 83 14.28 -8.78 0.30
CA SER A 83 14.65 -9.35 -1.00
C SER A 83 16.15 -9.29 -1.23
N ASN A 84 16.78 -8.16 -0.89
CA ASN A 84 18.19 -7.93 -1.11
C ASN A 84 18.83 -7.04 -0.03
N VAL A 85 20.11 -7.24 0.22
CA VAL A 85 20.93 -6.44 1.13
C VAL A 85 22.23 -6.11 0.43
N THR A 86 22.51 -4.82 0.28
CA THR A 86 23.77 -4.36 -0.34
C THR A 86 24.48 -3.36 0.57
N THR A 87 25.81 -3.30 0.44
CA THR A 87 26.66 -2.41 1.22
C THR A 87 27.33 -1.39 0.30
N THR A 88 27.30 -0.14 0.71
CA THR A 88 27.81 1.02 -0.04
C THR A 88 28.46 2.02 0.91
N PHE A 89 29.05 3.08 0.34
CA PHE A 89 29.60 4.21 1.08
C PHE A 89 28.75 5.46 0.85
N CYS A 90 28.71 6.34 1.85
CA CYS A 90 27.93 7.59 1.86
C CYS A 90 28.75 8.80 2.30
N THR A 91 30.08 8.70 2.20
CA THR A 91 31.02 9.76 2.60
C THR A 91 30.59 11.09 1.99
N SER A 92 30.41 12.10 2.83
CA SER A 92 29.84 13.38 2.41
C SER A 92 30.63 14.54 3.00
N LYS A 93 30.66 15.65 2.25
CA LYS A 93 31.28 16.90 2.67
C LYS A 93 30.22 17.81 3.27
N THR A 94 30.42 18.22 4.51
CA THR A 94 29.59 19.18 5.23
C THR A 94 30.35 20.50 5.41
N ASN A 95 29.73 21.47 6.08
CA ASN A 95 30.36 22.76 6.35
C ASN A 95 31.59 22.65 7.28
N THR A 96 31.66 21.61 8.11
CA THR A 96 32.72 21.41 9.10
C THR A 96 33.84 20.49 8.64
N GLY A 97 33.65 19.74 7.55
CA GLY A 97 34.65 18.82 7.03
C GLY A 97 34.05 17.71 6.16
N THR A 98 34.89 16.76 5.77
CA THR A 98 34.46 15.54 5.08
C THR A 98 34.36 14.41 6.09
N TYR A 99 33.23 13.68 6.10
CA TYR A 99 32.96 12.61 7.07
C TYR A 99 32.80 11.28 6.37
N SER A 100 33.61 10.29 6.75
CA SER A 100 33.49 8.92 6.26
C SER A 100 32.16 8.30 6.71
N CYS A 101 31.48 7.59 5.81
CA CYS A 101 30.15 7.06 6.07
C CYS A 101 29.94 5.71 5.35
N LEU A 102 29.42 4.73 6.10
CA LEU A 102 28.99 3.42 5.61
C LEU A 102 27.47 3.41 5.45
N ARG A 103 26.98 2.78 4.38
CA ARG A 103 25.55 2.65 4.11
C ARG A 103 25.18 1.21 3.80
N THR A 104 24.27 0.66 4.60
CA THR A 104 23.56 -0.59 4.26
C THR A 104 22.25 -0.24 3.58
N VAL A 105 21.99 -0.89 2.45
CA VAL A 105 20.78 -0.73 1.66
C VAL A 105 19.95 -2.00 1.80
N LEU A 106 18.77 -1.87 2.37
CA LEU A 106 17.80 -2.95 2.56
C LEU A 106 16.68 -2.82 1.53
N GLU A 107 16.48 -3.84 0.73
CA GLU A 107 15.37 -3.92 -0.21
C GLU A 107 14.23 -4.76 0.40
N LEU A 108 13.09 -4.13 0.63
CA LEU A 108 11.93 -4.70 1.28
C LEU A 108 10.77 -4.78 0.30
N ARG A 109 10.40 -6.00 -0.09
CA ARG A 109 9.24 -6.26 -0.95
C ARG A 109 8.00 -6.52 -0.10
N ARG A 110 6.90 -5.81 -0.37
CA ARG A 110 5.64 -6.02 0.36
C ARG A 110 5.02 -7.38 0.03
N GLN A 111 4.49 -8.08 1.04
CA GLN A 111 3.75 -9.32 0.85
C GLN A 111 2.35 -9.05 0.29
N PHE A 112 2.04 -9.63 -0.88
CA PHE A 112 0.81 -9.33 -1.63
C PHE A 112 -0.42 -10.16 -1.20
N SER A 113 -0.21 -11.35 -0.62
CA SER A 113 -1.27 -12.33 -0.32
C SER A 113 -2.43 -11.76 0.51
N TYR A 114 -2.11 -10.94 1.52
CA TYR A 114 -3.12 -10.25 2.33
C TYR A 114 -4.02 -9.34 1.50
N TYR A 115 -3.42 -8.54 0.60
CA TYR A 115 -4.16 -7.60 -0.24
C TYR A 115 -5.02 -8.32 -1.26
N LEU A 116 -4.54 -9.43 -1.83
CA LEU A 116 -5.34 -10.22 -2.76
C LEU A 116 -6.67 -10.65 -2.11
N LEU A 117 -6.61 -11.27 -0.92
CA LEU A 117 -7.77 -11.84 -0.25
C LEU A 117 -8.68 -10.79 0.41
N GLN A 118 -8.11 -9.73 1.00
CA GLN A 118 -8.86 -8.74 1.77
C GLN A 118 -9.32 -7.54 0.93
N LEU A 119 -8.73 -7.35 -0.26
CA LEU A 119 -8.98 -6.18 -1.08
C LEU A 119 -9.49 -6.56 -2.47
N TYR A 120 -8.67 -7.25 -3.26
CA TYR A 120 -8.95 -7.48 -4.68
C TYR A 120 -10.13 -8.44 -4.88
N VAL A 121 -10.16 -9.54 -4.13
CA VAL A 121 -11.27 -10.51 -4.17
C VAL A 121 -12.62 -9.87 -3.77
N PRO A 122 -12.77 -9.23 -2.59
CA PRO A 122 -14.06 -8.65 -2.20
C PRO A 122 -14.50 -7.49 -3.09
N SER A 123 -13.58 -6.63 -3.55
CA SER A 123 -13.93 -5.54 -4.48
C SER A 123 -14.43 -6.07 -5.82
N SER A 124 -13.81 -7.13 -6.35
CA SER A 124 -14.28 -7.80 -7.57
C SER A 124 -15.66 -8.42 -7.38
N MET A 125 -15.90 -9.09 -6.23
CA MET A 125 -17.22 -9.63 -5.89
C MET A 125 -18.29 -8.54 -5.80
N LEU A 126 -17.98 -7.37 -5.24
CA LEU A 126 -18.91 -6.23 -5.19
C LEU A 126 -19.30 -5.72 -6.58
N VAL A 127 -18.34 -5.67 -7.52
CA VAL A 127 -18.63 -5.32 -8.92
C VAL A 127 -19.55 -6.38 -9.55
N MET A 128 -19.30 -7.67 -9.33
CA MET A 128 -20.20 -8.72 -9.81
C MET A 128 -21.61 -8.62 -9.22
N VAL A 129 -21.75 -8.29 -7.93
CA VAL A 129 -23.05 -8.05 -7.29
C VAL A 129 -23.79 -6.88 -7.94
N SER A 130 -23.07 -5.83 -8.35
CA SER A 130 -23.69 -4.70 -9.06
C SER A 130 -24.34 -5.12 -10.38
N TRP A 131 -23.78 -6.12 -11.07
CA TRP A 131 -24.33 -6.64 -12.32
C TRP A 131 -25.58 -7.53 -12.13
N VAL A 132 -25.76 -8.11 -10.95
CA VAL A 132 -27.00 -8.85 -10.61
C VAL A 132 -28.23 -7.96 -10.73
N SER A 133 -28.07 -6.64 -10.53
CA SER A 133 -29.14 -5.66 -10.70
C SER A 133 -29.71 -5.61 -12.13
N PHE A 134 -28.98 -6.08 -13.14
CA PHE A 134 -29.46 -6.17 -14.52
C PHE A 134 -30.42 -7.34 -14.76
N TRP A 135 -30.34 -8.37 -13.91
CA TRP A 135 -31.19 -9.56 -13.99
C TRP A 135 -32.52 -9.37 -13.24
N LEU A 136 -32.60 -8.38 -12.35
CA LEU A 136 -33.81 -8.05 -11.62
C LEU A 136 -34.84 -7.38 -12.53
N ASP A 137 -36.10 -7.74 -12.34
CA ASP A 137 -37.20 -7.10 -13.06
C ASP A 137 -37.25 -5.59 -12.80
N ARG A 138 -37.61 -4.83 -13.83
CA ARG A 138 -37.63 -3.36 -13.84
C ARG A 138 -38.64 -2.80 -12.85
N THR A 139 -39.65 -3.59 -12.49
CA THR A 139 -40.67 -3.23 -11.50
C THR A 139 -40.14 -3.21 -10.07
N ALA A 140 -39.05 -3.94 -9.78
CA ALA A 140 -38.43 -4.05 -8.46
C ALA A 140 -37.44 -2.91 -8.15
N ILE A 141 -37.88 -1.66 -8.34
CA ILE A 141 -37.12 -0.42 -8.06
C ILE A 141 -36.40 -0.43 -6.69
N PRO A 142 -37.07 -0.72 -5.54
CA PRO A 142 -36.41 -0.63 -4.24
C PRO A 142 -35.23 -1.60 -4.10
N ALA A 143 -35.30 -2.79 -4.71
CA ALA A 143 -34.22 -3.76 -4.68
C ALA A 143 -33.01 -3.29 -5.50
N ARG A 144 -33.22 -2.76 -6.71
CA ARG A 144 -32.13 -2.28 -7.58
C ARG A 144 -31.39 -1.07 -6.97
N VAL A 145 -32.14 -0.10 -6.42
CA VAL A 145 -31.55 1.07 -5.75
C VAL A 145 -30.76 0.67 -4.52
N THR A 146 -31.32 -0.22 -3.68
CA THR A 146 -30.65 -0.69 -2.46
C THR A 146 -29.34 -1.40 -2.81
N LEU A 147 -29.34 -2.32 -3.78
CA LEU A 147 -28.12 -3.01 -4.22
C LEU A 147 -27.04 -2.03 -4.72
N GLY A 148 -27.40 -1.06 -5.56
CA GLY A 148 -26.44 -0.09 -6.11
C GLY A 148 -25.90 0.89 -5.06
N VAL A 149 -26.74 1.42 -4.19
CA VAL A 149 -26.31 2.34 -3.12
C VAL A 149 -25.48 1.61 -2.07
N THR A 150 -25.89 0.41 -1.65
CA THR A 150 -25.14 -0.40 -0.69
C THR A 150 -23.77 -0.78 -1.24
N THR A 151 -23.67 -1.25 -2.48
CA THR A 151 -22.37 -1.59 -3.10
C THR A 151 -21.44 -0.37 -3.21
N LEU A 152 -21.96 0.81 -3.56
CA LEU A 152 -21.19 2.05 -3.60
C LEU A 152 -20.67 2.45 -2.20
N LEU A 153 -21.53 2.37 -1.18
CA LEU A 153 -21.17 2.64 0.21
C LEU A 153 -20.13 1.65 0.72
N THR A 154 -20.30 0.35 0.47
CA THR A 154 -19.34 -0.68 0.87
C THR A 154 -17.98 -0.43 0.24
N MET A 155 -17.94 -0.12 -1.07
CA MET A 155 -16.68 0.15 -1.75
C MET A 155 -15.98 1.40 -1.24
N THR A 156 -16.73 2.47 -0.99
CA THR A 156 -16.21 3.71 -0.38
C THR A 156 -15.68 3.46 1.03
N THR A 157 -16.36 2.63 1.81
CA THR A 157 -15.96 2.24 3.17
C THR A 157 -14.67 1.43 3.15
N GLN A 158 -14.56 0.47 2.23
CA GLN A 158 -13.35 -0.32 2.01
C GLN A 158 -12.16 0.57 1.63
N ALA A 159 -12.37 1.52 0.70
CA ALA A 159 -11.36 2.49 0.29
C ALA A 159 -10.86 3.36 1.45
N SER A 160 -11.77 3.84 2.30
CA SER A 160 -11.44 4.58 3.52
C SER A 160 -10.62 3.72 4.50
N GLY A 161 -11.01 2.46 4.70
CA GLY A 161 -10.30 1.52 5.59
C GLY A 161 -8.86 1.21 5.15
N ILE A 162 -8.58 1.24 3.85
CA ILE A 162 -7.22 1.10 3.31
C ILE A 162 -6.42 2.40 3.49
N ASN A 163 -7.02 3.54 3.15
CA ASN A 163 -6.36 4.84 3.26
C ASN A 163 -6.07 5.24 4.72
N ALA A 164 -6.89 4.81 5.69
CA ALA A 164 -6.65 5.03 7.12
C ALA A 164 -5.37 4.36 7.63
N LYS A 165 -4.88 3.32 6.95
CA LYS A 165 -3.64 2.61 7.30
C LYS A 165 -2.41 3.17 6.59
N LEU A 166 -2.59 4.18 5.73
CA LEU A 166 -1.55 4.74 4.89
C LEU A 166 -1.33 6.21 5.26
N PRO A 167 -0.07 6.70 5.19
CA PRO A 167 0.16 8.14 5.27
C PRO A 167 -0.52 8.84 4.08
N PRO A 168 -1.07 10.05 4.28
CA PRO A 168 -1.60 10.83 3.18
C PRO A 168 -0.46 11.19 2.22
N VAL A 169 -0.65 10.88 0.94
CA VAL A 169 0.30 11.17 -0.14
C VAL A 169 -0.39 12.01 -1.22
N SER A 170 0.38 12.87 -1.90
CA SER A 170 -0.12 13.80 -2.92
C SER A 170 -0.29 13.18 -4.31
N TYR A 171 0.24 11.98 -4.54
CA TYR A 171 0.20 11.28 -5.82
C TYR A 171 -0.78 10.11 -5.81
N THR A 172 -1.26 9.73 -6.99
CA THR A 172 -2.13 8.57 -7.17
C THR A 172 -1.36 7.27 -6.98
N LYS A 173 -1.90 6.37 -6.17
CA LYS A 173 -1.37 5.02 -5.95
C LYS A 173 -2.05 4.03 -6.88
N ALA A 174 -1.40 2.92 -7.22
CA ALA A 174 -1.99 1.85 -8.02
C ALA A 174 -3.31 1.34 -7.43
N ILE A 175 -3.40 1.28 -6.10
CA ILE A 175 -4.65 0.94 -5.42
C ILE A 175 -5.80 1.93 -5.66
N ASP A 176 -5.49 3.23 -5.77
CA ASP A 176 -6.50 4.26 -5.99
C ASP A 176 -7.11 4.10 -7.39
N VAL A 177 -6.29 3.71 -8.38
CA VAL A 177 -6.73 3.40 -9.75
C VAL A 177 -7.66 2.19 -9.77
N TRP A 178 -7.31 1.12 -9.05
CA TRP A 178 -8.16 -0.08 -8.96
C TRP A 178 -9.52 0.22 -8.33
N ILE A 179 -9.53 0.90 -7.17
CA ILE A 179 -10.75 1.29 -6.48
C ILE A 179 -11.58 2.24 -7.35
N GLY A 180 -10.93 3.22 -8.00
CA GLY A 180 -11.57 4.15 -8.92
C GLY A 180 -12.28 3.42 -10.07
N ALA A 181 -11.60 2.46 -10.71
CA ALA A 181 -12.19 1.67 -11.78
C ALA A 181 -13.42 0.89 -11.31
N CYS A 182 -13.32 0.16 -10.19
CA CYS A 182 -14.45 -0.58 -9.64
C CYS A 182 -15.63 0.34 -9.24
N LEU A 183 -15.35 1.53 -8.67
CA LEU A 183 -16.37 2.53 -8.38
C LEU A 183 -17.06 3.03 -9.66
N THR A 184 -16.31 3.26 -10.74
CA THR A 184 -16.88 3.63 -12.04
C THR A 184 -17.82 2.55 -12.57
N PHE A 185 -17.49 1.26 -12.44
CA PHE A 185 -18.38 0.17 -12.85
C PHE A 185 -19.68 0.13 -12.04
N ILE A 186 -19.59 0.26 -10.71
CA ILE A 186 -20.78 0.27 -9.83
C ILE A 186 -21.66 1.48 -10.14
N PHE A 187 -21.05 2.65 -10.31
CA PHE A 187 -21.76 3.87 -10.68
C PHE A 187 -22.42 3.75 -12.07
N GLY A 188 -21.75 3.10 -13.03
CA GLY A 188 -22.31 2.78 -14.34
C GLY A 188 -23.57 1.92 -14.26
N ALA A 189 -23.61 0.93 -13.37
CA ALA A 189 -24.81 0.12 -13.14
C ALA A 189 -25.98 0.94 -12.56
N LEU A 190 -25.70 1.92 -11.69
CA LEU A 190 -26.71 2.85 -11.18
C LEU A 190 -27.24 3.79 -12.28
N LEU A 191 -26.37 4.28 -13.16
CA LEU A 191 -26.77 5.10 -14.31
C LEU A 191 -27.66 4.32 -15.29
N GLU A 192 -27.33 3.05 -15.55
CA GLU A 192 -28.19 2.15 -16.33
C GLU A 192 -29.58 2.02 -15.71
N PHE A 193 -29.66 1.80 -14.39
CA PHE A 193 -30.93 1.70 -13.68
C PHE A 193 -31.77 2.99 -13.83
N ALA A 194 -31.14 4.16 -13.66
CA ALA A 194 -31.80 5.45 -13.82
C ALA A 194 -32.32 5.64 -15.25
N TRP A 195 -31.50 5.27 -16.24
CA TRP A 195 -31.85 5.35 -17.66
C TRP A 195 -33.04 4.43 -18.03
N VAL A 196 -33.02 3.17 -17.59
CA VAL A 196 -34.11 2.21 -17.84
C VAL A 196 -35.42 2.68 -17.21
N THR A 197 -35.37 3.17 -15.97
CA THR A 197 -36.54 3.69 -15.26
C THR A 197 -37.13 4.91 -15.99
N TYR A 198 -36.27 5.84 -16.44
CA TYR A 198 -36.69 7.02 -17.19
C TYR A 198 -37.38 6.65 -18.52
N MET A 199 -36.79 5.75 -19.30
CA MET A 199 -37.40 5.28 -20.56
C MET A 199 -38.72 4.54 -20.33
N SER A 200 -38.80 3.71 -19.29
CA SER A 200 -40.03 2.99 -18.92
C SER A 200 -41.16 3.95 -18.56
N SER A 201 -40.88 4.97 -17.75
CA SER A 201 -41.85 6.00 -17.38
C SER A 201 -42.33 6.78 -18.61
N ARG A 202 -41.43 7.20 -19.51
CA ARG A 202 -41.79 7.93 -20.73
C ARG A 202 -42.66 7.12 -21.69
N ASN A 203 -42.40 5.82 -21.82
CA ASN A 203 -43.23 4.93 -22.63
C ASN A 203 -44.62 4.69 -22.01
N HIS A 204 -44.72 4.63 -20.69
CA HIS A 204 -46.01 4.53 -20.00
C HIS A 204 -46.87 5.80 -20.21
N THR A 205 -46.27 6.99 -20.09
CA THR A 205 -46.97 8.26 -20.38
C THR A 205 -47.41 8.36 -21.85
N ARG A 206 -46.61 7.88 -22.81
CA ARG A 206 -47.00 7.82 -24.23
C ARG A 206 -48.16 6.85 -24.49
N SER A 207 -48.19 5.70 -23.81
CA SER A 207 -49.31 4.74 -23.91
C SER A 207 -50.62 5.32 -23.37
N LEU A 208 -50.56 6.09 -22.28
CA LEU A 208 -51.72 6.80 -21.73
C LEU A 208 -52.22 7.92 -22.66
N PHE A 209 -51.31 8.62 -23.34
CA PHE A 209 -51.65 9.64 -24.36
C PHE A 209 -52.15 9.08 -25.70
N PHE A 210 -51.96 7.79 -26.00
CA PHE A 210 -52.54 7.12 -27.18
C PHE A 210 -53.93 6.51 -26.90
N PHE A 211 -54.33 6.42 -25.62
CA PHE A 211 -55.64 5.99 -25.16
C PHE A 211 -56.63 7.11 -24.66
N PRO A 212 -56.66 8.37 -25.14
CA PRO A 212 -57.68 9.32 -24.74
C PRO A 212 -58.84 9.51 -25.75
N PHE A 213 -59.00 8.65 -26.77
CA PHE A 213 -60.06 8.85 -27.79
C PHE A 213 -60.75 7.57 -28.27
N HIS A 214 -61.16 6.67 -27.38
CA HIS A 214 -62.12 5.62 -27.78
C HIS A 214 -63.12 5.23 -26.68
N LEU A 215 -63.57 6.20 -25.87
CA LEU A 215 -64.76 6.04 -25.02
C LEU A 215 -65.75 7.19 -25.27
N SER A 216 -66.39 7.17 -26.44
CA SER A 216 -67.71 7.76 -26.64
C SER A 216 -68.41 6.96 -27.74
N LEU A 217 -69.68 6.63 -27.51
CA LEU A 217 -70.63 5.93 -28.40
C LEU A 217 -70.49 4.39 -28.50
N LYS A 218 -71.06 3.68 -27.51
CA LYS A 218 -72.33 2.96 -27.69
C LYS A 218 -72.89 2.52 -26.34
#